data_AF-A0A9E0JS46-F1
#
_entry.id   AF-A0A9E0JS46-F1
#
_cell.length_a   1.000
_cell.length_b   1.000
_cell.length_c   1.000
_cell.angle_alpha   90.00
_cell.angle_beta   90.00
_cell.angle_gamma   90.00
#
_symmetry.space_group_name_H-M   'P 1'
#
loop_
_entity.id
_entity.type
_entity.pdbx_description
1 polymer ?
#
loop_
_entity_poly.entity_id
_entity_poly.type
_entity_poly.pdbx_seq_one_letter_code
_entity_poly.pdbx_strand_id
1 'polypeptide(L)'
;MAWTVNDSRNLYGIRHWGGHFFDAGDNGNVVVRPKGRHGSEIDLYALTRKLAASGLELPLLVRFPDILQQRARRIIEGFDAAREAWEYPQGYTLLYPVKVNQQEAV
;
A
#
# COMPACT_ATOMS: atom_id res chain seq x y z
N MET A 1 9.00 -32.05 0.81
CA MET A 1 9.01 -30.76 0.08
C MET A 1 9.30 -29.66 1.09
N ALA A 2 10.24 -28.76 0.82
CA ALA A 2 10.54 -27.64 1.70
C ALA A 2 9.55 -26.49 1.43
N TRP A 3 9.06 -25.84 2.49
CA TRP A 3 8.17 -24.68 2.39
C TRP A 3 8.91 -23.49 1.78
N THR A 4 8.30 -22.86 0.78
CA THR A 4 8.89 -21.71 0.06
C THR A 4 8.17 -20.41 0.38
N VAL A 5 8.79 -19.28 0.05
CA VAL A 5 8.13 -17.96 0.13
C VAL A 5 6.88 -17.93 -0.76
N ASN A 6 6.90 -18.61 -1.92
CA ASN A 6 5.73 -18.66 -2.80
C ASN A 6 4.56 -19.42 -2.15
N ASP A 7 4.83 -20.46 -1.36
CA ASP A 7 3.80 -21.16 -0.59
C ASP A 7 3.17 -20.23 0.46
N SER A 8 3.97 -19.43 1.17
CA SER A 8 3.46 -18.37 2.05
C SER A 8 2.62 -17.32 1.29
N ARG A 9 3.10 -16.86 0.12
CA ARG A 9 2.36 -15.88 -0.71
C ARG A 9 0.99 -16.40 -1.11
N ASN A 10 0.90 -17.70 -1.45
CA ASN A 10 -0.34 -18.36 -1.82
C ASN A 10 -1.25 -18.57 -0.61
N LEU A 11 -0.71 -19.12 0.50
CA LEU A 11 -1.47 -19.40 1.72
C LEU A 11 -2.12 -18.13 2.30
N TYR A 12 -1.35 -17.04 2.40
CA TYR A 12 -1.84 -15.76 2.94
C TYR A 12 -2.51 -14.86 1.88
N GLY A 13 -2.49 -15.27 0.61
CA GLY A 13 -3.13 -14.55 -0.48
C GLY A 13 -2.66 -13.11 -0.66
N ILE A 14 -1.42 -12.78 -0.28
CA ILE A 14 -0.94 -11.38 -0.22
C ILE A 14 -1.02 -10.67 -1.57
N ARG A 15 -0.92 -11.40 -2.67
CA ARG A 15 -1.07 -10.85 -4.02
C ARG A 15 -2.51 -10.37 -4.33
N HIS A 16 -3.52 -10.94 -3.66
CA HIS A 16 -4.92 -10.59 -3.89
C HIS A 16 -5.33 -9.29 -3.18
N TRP A 17 -4.86 -9.07 -1.95
CA TRP A 17 -5.23 -7.90 -1.15
C TRP A 17 -4.13 -6.83 -1.07
N GLY A 18 -2.87 -7.19 -1.29
CA GLY A 18 -1.71 -6.30 -1.13
C GLY A 18 -1.65 -5.14 -2.11
N GLY A 19 -2.41 -5.20 -3.22
CA GLY A 19 -2.62 -4.07 -4.14
C GLY A 19 -1.35 -3.48 -4.74
N HIS A 20 -0.32 -4.31 -4.94
CA HIS A 20 1.06 -3.94 -5.35
C HIS A 20 1.86 -3.13 -4.32
N PHE A 21 1.27 -2.77 -3.18
CA PHE A 21 1.95 -2.13 -2.08
C PHE A 21 2.59 -3.14 -1.15
N PHE A 22 1.93 -4.27 -0.87
CA PHE A 22 2.43 -5.31 0.03
C PHE A 22 2.73 -6.61 -0.72
N ASP A 23 3.80 -7.30 -0.32
CA ASP A 23 4.18 -8.63 -0.80
C ASP A 23 5.02 -9.35 0.28
N ALA A 24 5.36 -10.61 0.05
CA ALA A 24 6.48 -11.26 0.74
C ALA A 24 7.77 -11.00 -0.05
N GLY A 25 8.84 -10.59 0.62
CA GLY A 25 10.18 -10.46 0.05
C GLY A 25 10.87 -11.82 -0.08
N ASP A 26 12.02 -11.86 -0.76
CA ASP A 26 12.74 -13.13 -1.02
C ASP A 26 13.32 -13.77 0.24
N ASN A 27 13.51 -12.98 1.29
CA ASN A 27 13.87 -13.43 2.63
C ASN A 27 12.68 -13.97 3.44
N GLY A 28 11.47 -13.96 2.89
CA GLY A 28 10.24 -14.41 3.55
C GLY A 28 9.53 -13.37 4.42
N ASN A 29 10.11 -12.18 4.62
CA ASN A 29 9.49 -11.11 5.40
C ASN A 29 8.43 -10.37 4.57
N VAL A 30 7.47 -9.74 5.25
CA VAL A 30 6.53 -8.83 4.58
C VAL A 30 7.25 -7.55 4.19
N VAL A 31 7.10 -7.17 2.93
CA VAL A 31 7.65 -5.94 2.37
C VAL A 31 6.53 -4.99 1.96
N VAL A 32 6.81 -3.70 2.06
CA VAL A 32 5.94 -2.62 1.57
C VAL A 32 6.67 -1.76 0.55
N ARG A 33 5.96 -1.36 -0.52
CA ARG A 33 6.42 -0.44 -1.57
C ARG A 33 5.45 0.74 -1.64
N PRO A 34 5.62 1.79 -0.81
CA PRO A 34 4.63 2.87 -0.67
C PRO A 34 4.32 3.60 -1.98
N LYS A 35 5.31 3.70 -2.87
CA LYS A 35 5.20 4.35 -4.19
C LYS A 35 4.75 3.40 -5.31
N GLY A 36 4.24 2.21 -4.97
CA GLY A 36 3.76 1.20 -5.92
C GLY A 36 4.85 0.26 -6.43
N ARG A 37 4.55 -0.48 -7.51
CA ARG A 37 5.35 -1.64 -7.99
C ARG A 37 6.84 -1.34 -8.24
N HIS A 38 7.16 -0.13 -8.69
CA HIS A 38 8.53 0.31 -8.99
C HIS A 38 9.14 1.19 -7.89
N GLY A 39 8.44 1.34 -6.76
CA GLY A 39 8.92 2.09 -5.62
C GLY A 39 9.96 1.33 -4.82
N SER A 40 10.69 2.06 -3.97
CA SER A 40 11.60 1.49 -3.00
C SER A 40 10.86 0.53 -2.06
N GLU A 41 11.49 -0.63 -1.84
CA GLU A 41 10.98 -1.67 -0.97
C GLU A 41 11.47 -1.46 0.47
N ILE A 42 10.57 -1.70 1.43
CA ILE A 42 10.84 -1.61 2.86
C ILE A 42 10.44 -2.93 3.50
N ASP A 43 11.40 -3.63 4.10
CA ASP A 43 11.14 -4.81 4.93
C ASP A 43 10.54 -4.37 6.27
N LEU A 44 9.31 -4.79 6.57
CA LEU A 44 8.59 -4.38 7.78
C LEU A 44 9.20 -4.96 9.05
N TYR A 45 9.80 -6.15 8.99
CA TYR A 45 10.47 -6.75 10.14
C TYR A 45 11.75 -5.97 10.47
N ALA A 46 12.57 -5.68 9.45
CA ALA A 46 13.77 -4.86 9.61
C ALA A 46 13.44 -3.43 10.09
N LEU A 47 12.38 -2.81 9.55
CA LEU A 47 11.90 -1.50 9.99
C LEU A 47 11.48 -1.53 11.46
N THR A 48 10.70 -2.53 11.88
CA THR A 48 10.25 -2.67 13.26
C THR A 48 11.44 -2.79 14.22
N ARG A 49 12.45 -3.58 13.86
CA ARG A 49 13.69 -3.72 14.64
C ARG A 49 14.45 -2.39 14.74
N LYS A 50 14.53 -1.63 13.65
CA LYS A 50 15.19 -0.32 13.61
C LYS A 50 14.47 0.71 14.51
N LEU A 51 13.15 0.75 14.46
CA LEU A 51 12.34 1.66 15.30
C LEU A 51 12.45 1.30 16.78
N ALA A 52 12.41 0.01 17.12
CA ALA A 52 12.64 -0.43 18.49
C ALA A 52 14.04 -0.04 18.99
N ALA A 53 15.07 -0.21 18.15
CA ALA A 53 16.44 0.19 18.48
C ALA A 53 16.62 1.72 18.63
N SER A 54 15.75 2.53 18.01
CA SER A 54 15.74 3.98 18.21
C SER A 54 14.98 4.42 19.48
N GLY A 55 14.57 3.49 20.34
CA GLY A 55 13.90 3.77 21.61
C GLY A 55 12.38 3.88 21.52
N LEU A 56 11.76 3.50 20.39
CA LEU A 56 10.31 3.44 20.27
C LEU A 56 9.79 2.10 20.80
N GLU A 57 8.80 2.15 21.69
CA GLU A 57 8.17 0.94 22.23
C GLU A 57 7.06 0.42 21.31
N LEU A 58 6.90 -0.92 21.26
CA LEU A 58 5.80 -1.57 20.55
C LEU A 58 4.57 -1.65 21.46
N PRO A 59 3.33 -1.57 20.92
CA PRO A 59 2.99 -1.59 19.49
C PRO A 59 3.15 -0.23 18.79
N LEU A 60 3.59 -0.25 17.54
CA LEU A 60 3.73 0.94 16.68
C LEU A 60 2.72 0.91 15.53
N LEU A 61 2.11 2.06 15.27
CA LEU A 61 1.27 2.29 14.09
C LEU A 61 2.07 3.05 13.03
N VAL A 62 2.47 2.37 11.97
CA VAL A 62 3.22 2.97 10.86
C VAL A 62 2.26 3.37 9.74
N ARG A 63 2.38 4.62 9.27
CA ARG A 63 1.58 5.17 8.16
C ARG A 63 2.46 5.38 6.93
N PHE A 64 1.90 5.12 5.75
CA PHE A 64 2.56 5.32 4.46
C PHE A 64 1.73 6.28 3.59
N PRO A 65 1.91 7.61 3.73
CA PRO A 65 1.13 8.61 3.00
C PRO A 65 1.20 8.46 1.46
N ASP A 66 2.33 7.97 0.93
CA ASP A 66 2.47 7.69 -0.50
C ASP A 66 1.40 6.71 -1.01
N ILE A 67 0.99 5.73 -0.20
CA ILE A 67 -0.06 4.78 -0.58
C ILE A 67 -1.40 5.50 -0.76
N LEU A 68 -1.72 6.46 0.11
CA LEU A 68 -2.95 7.25 0.01
C LEU A 68 -2.96 8.08 -1.28
N GLN A 69 -1.83 8.72 -1.61
CA GLN A 69 -1.67 9.48 -2.86
C GLN A 69 -1.84 8.58 -4.09
N GLN A 70 -1.24 7.39 -4.09
CA GLN A 70 -1.36 6.42 -5.18
C GLN A 70 -2.81 5.91 -5.32
N ARG A 71 -3.52 5.69 -4.21
CA ARG A 71 -4.94 5.28 -4.23
C ARG A 71 -5.84 6.39 -4.79
N ALA A 72 -5.64 7.63 -4.36
CA ALA A 72 -6.39 8.77 -4.88
C ALA A 72 -6.16 8.94 -6.39
N ARG A 73 -4.89 8.89 -6.83
CA ARG A 73 -4.53 8.95 -8.26
C ARG A 73 -5.22 7.83 -9.05
N ARG A 74 -5.17 6.59 -8.57
CA ARG A 74 -5.80 5.44 -9.25
C ARG A 74 -7.32 5.60 -9.41
N ILE A 75 -8.01 6.20 -8.45
CA ILE A 75 -9.45 6.47 -8.57
C ILE A 75 -9.68 7.52 -9.65
N ILE A 76 -8.94 8.62 -9.62
CA ILE A 76 -9.04 9.71 -10.60
C ILE A 76 -8.76 9.19 -12.02
N GLU A 77 -7.65 8.48 -12.21
CA GLU A 77 -7.28 7.87 -13.50
C GLU A 77 -8.34 6.88 -14.01
N GLY A 78 -8.96 6.11 -13.13
CA GLY A 78 -10.05 5.21 -13.49
C GLY A 78 -11.28 5.96 -14.03
N PHE A 79 -11.64 7.08 -13.38
CA PHE A 79 -12.72 7.95 -13.88
C PHE A 79 -12.33 8.66 -15.17
N ASP A 80 -11.10 9.14 -15.30
CA ASP A 80 -10.63 9.80 -16.52
C ASP A 80 -10.63 8.84 -17.72
N ALA A 81 -10.16 7.61 -17.54
CA ALA A 81 -10.22 6.58 -18.58
C ALA A 81 -11.66 6.23 -18.98
N ALA A 82 -12.58 6.15 -18.02
CA ALA A 82 -13.99 5.94 -18.31
C ALA A 82 -14.60 7.15 -19.04
N ARG A 83 -14.27 8.38 -18.64
CA ARG A 83 -14.75 9.59 -19.33
C ARG A 83 -14.29 9.63 -20.78
N GLU A 84 -13.03 9.31 -21.05
CA GLU A 84 -12.49 9.23 -22.41
C GLU A 84 -13.21 8.15 -23.24
N ALA A 85 -13.40 6.95 -22.68
CA ALA A 85 -14.07 5.85 -23.38
C ALA A 85 -15.55 6.12 -23.71
N TRP A 86 -16.21 6.98 -22.94
CA TRP A 86 -17.62 7.33 -23.11
C TRP A 86 -17.84 8.75 -23.66
N GLU A 87 -16.76 9.44 -24.07
CA GLU A 87 -16.78 10.83 -24.57
C GLU A 87 -17.53 11.78 -23.62
N TYR A 88 -17.43 11.55 -22.30
CA TYR A 88 -18.16 12.31 -21.30
C TYR A 88 -17.47 13.67 -21.04
N PRO A 89 -18.14 14.80 -21.31
CA PRO A 89 -17.46 16.10 -21.39
C PRO A 89 -17.10 16.70 -20.03
N GLN A 90 -17.78 16.31 -18.95
CA GLN A 90 -17.61 16.94 -17.63
C GLN A 90 -16.52 16.24 -16.80
N GLY A 91 -15.88 17.00 -15.91
CA GLY A 91 -14.81 16.54 -15.02
C GLY A 91 -15.29 15.62 -13.90
N TYR A 92 -14.35 14.83 -13.35
CA TYR A 92 -14.52 14.12 -12.08
C TYR A 92 -13.74 14.82 -10.97
N THR A 93 -14.29 14.85 -9.76
CA THR A 93 -13.61 15.37 -8.57
C THR A 93 -13.71 14.37 -7.43
N LEU A 94 -12.57 13.95 -6.90
CA LEU A 94 -12.50 13.08 -5.74
C LEU A 94 -12.75 13.91 -4.47
N LEU A 95 -13.74 13.51 -3.68
CA LEU A 95 -14.02 14.07 -2.36
C LEU A 95 -13.66 13.05 -1.28
N TYR A 96 -12.83 13.44 -0.32
CA TYR A 96 -12.44 12.60 0.81
C TYR A 96 -13.40 12.80 2.00
N PRO A 97 -14.21 11.80 2.37
CA PRO A 97 -15.10 11.92 3.53
C PRO A 97 -14.30 11.73 4.82
N VAL A 98 -13.90 12.84 5.46
CA VAL A 98 -13.06 12.87 6.68
C VAL A 98 -13.57 11.98 7.83
N LYS A 99 -14.88 11.68 7.86
CA LYS A 99 -15.46 10.73 8.82
C LYS A 99 -14.82 9.33 8.80
N VAL A 100 -14.14 8.96 7.71
CA VAL A 100 -13.44 7.67 7.57
C VAL A 100 -12.11 7.67 8.34
N ASN A 101 -11.42 8.81 8.42
CA ASN A 101 -10.21 9.00 9.23
C ASN A 101 -9.97 10.49 9.45
N GLN A 102 -10.10 10.97 10.69
CA GLN A 102 -9.99 12.38 11.05
C GLN A 102 -8.55 12.83 11.37
N GLN A 103 -7.56 11.96 11.21
CA GLN A 103 -6.17 12.23 11.57
C GLN A 103 -5.52 13.15 10.53
N GLU A 104 -4.88 14.24 10.96
CA GLU A 104 -4.22 15.22 10.07
C GLU A 104 -3.17 14.59 9.14
N ALA A 105 -2.50 13.53 9.60
CA ALA A 105 -1.48 12.81 8.83
C ALA A 105 -2.02 11.92 7.69
N VAL A 106 -3.33 12.00 7.37
CA VAL A 106 -4.03 11.20 6.35
C VAL A 106 -4.48 12.07 5.19
#